data_AF-G0MR39-F1
#
_entry.id   AF-G0MR39-F1
#
_cell.length_a   1.000
_cell.length_b   1.000
_cell.length_c   1.000
_cell.angle_alpha   90.00
_cell.angle_beta   90.00
_cell.angle_gamma   90.00
#
_symmetry.space_group_name_H-M   'P 1'
#
loop_
_entity.id
_entity.type
_entity.pdbx_description
1 polymer ?
#
loop_
_entity_poly.entity_id
_entity_poly.type
_entity_poly.pdbx_seq_one_letter_code
_entity_poly.pdbx_strand_id
1 'polypeptide(L)'
;MRETHKIVVEITTTSPAIGFFWHRKWLISPVHCLVEAHRRTGKPSRKHSENFEIDGVKGTLVVSHHYHTYWEDEKKGAEVLVDLLCDMFRVDVEKLQIKKSTMWALDWIKRRQVIPVQELMVIEDRKKKKKMRNLLNVEDVEQILTNSRCSAHDVTLWAEIPPDLKYLTFTPANFKYLILLNRTWLTLNILFDLCETCQEITIAGSNFRLCEMKQIIKHWLMNKMKSIEDLRFEVSGFARDRLEILENLIEHLTNLYEETNIE
;
A
#
# COMPACT_ATOMS: atom_id res chain seq x y z
N MET A 1 23.88 10.78 -17.89
CA MET A 1 22.70 10.17 -17.22
C MET A 1 21.75 11.31 -16.86
N ARG A 2 20.51 11.34 -17.39
CA ARG A 2 19.51 12.31 -16.93
C ARG A 2 18.90 11.78 -15.65
N GLU A 3 19.06 12.51 -14.56
CA GLU A 3 18.45 12.21 -13.27
C GLU A 3 16.92 12.29 -13.41
N THR A 4 16.26 11.13 -13.38
CA THR A 4 14.80 11.06 -13.44
C THR A 4 14.25 11.51 -12.09
N HIS A 5 13.68 12.71 -12.05
CA HIS A 5 12.95 13.21 -10.89
C HIS A 5 11.68 12.36 -10.72
N LYS A 6 11.41 11.91 -9.49
CA LYS A 6 10.26 11.05 -9.16
C LYS A 6 9.40 11.77 -8.14
N ILE A 7 8.11 11.95 -8.43
CA ILE A 7 7.14 12.55 -7.51
C ILE A 7 6.49 11.43 -6.68
N VAL A 8 6.51 11.62 -5.36
CA VAL A 8 5.80 10.78 -4.38
C VAL A 8 4.75 11.64 -3.72
N VAL A 9 3.51 11.14 -3.75
CA VAL A 9 2.36 11.84 -3.18
C VAL A 9 1.87 11.05 -1.98
N GLU A 10 1.99 11.66 -0.81
CA GLU A 10 1.51 11.13 0.46
C GLU A 10 0.24 11.87 0.88
N ILE A 11 -0.95 11.30 0.62
CA ILE A 11 -2.22 11.94 0.99
C ILE A 11 -2.65 11.45 2.39
N THR A 12 -2.23 12.16 3.44
CA THR A 12 -2.58 11.83 4.84
C THR A 12 -3.85 12.54 5.33
N THR A 13 -4.48 11.99 6.38
CA THR A 13 -5.67 12.48 7.10
C THR A 13 -5.50 13.80 7.89
N THR A 14 -4.30 14.36 7.90
CA THR A 14 -4.00 15.62 8.59
C THR A 14 -3.53 16.69 7.63
N SER A 15 -2.76 16.28 6.61
CA SER A 15 -2.21 17.14 5.56
C SER A 15 -1.67 16.26 4.41
N PRO A 16 -2.17 16.34 3.16
CA PRO A 16 -1.47 15.75 2.02
C PRO A 16 -0.04 16.30 1.90
N ALA A 17 0.98 15.47 2.03
CA ALA A 17 2.37 15.82 1.78
C ALA A 17 2.78 15.38 0.38
N ILE A 18 3.54 16.21 -0.32
CA ILE A 18 4.08 15.96 -1.66
C ILE A 18 5.59 16.11 -1.54
N GLY A 19 6.30 15.05 -1.92
CA GLY A 19 7.75 14.98 -1.83
C GLY A 19 8.39 14.46 -3.10
N PHE A 20 9.69 14.68 -3.21
CA PHE A 20 10.52 14.08 -4.25
C PHE A 20 11.41 13.03 -3.61
N PHE A 21 11.51 11.85 -4.24
CA PHE A 21 12.46 10.82 -3.81
C PHE A 21 13.60 10.70 -4.80
N TRP A 22 14.81 10.55 -4.25
CA TRP A 22 16.03 10.34 -5.03
C TRP A 22 16.47 8.86 -5.09
N HIS A 23 15.93 7.94 -4.28
CA HIS A 23 16.35 6.51 -4.32
C HIS A 23 15.29 5.47 -3.88
N ARG A 24 15.50 4.22 -4.35
CA ARG A 24 14.62 3.03 -4.29
C ARG A 24 14.59 2.24 -2.96
N LYS A 25 15.27 2.65 -1.88
CA LYS A 25 15.39 1.79 -0.67
C LYS A 25 14.52 2.24 0.50
N TRP A 26 13.47 1.45 0.74
CA TRP A 26 12.73 1.16 1.99
C TRP A 26 12.07 2.30 2.79
N LEU A 27 10.95 1.92 3.42
CA LEU A 27 10.16 2.58 4.48
C LEU A 27 10.58 4.02 4.79
N ILE A 28 9.85 4.95 4.16
CA ILE A 28 9.61 6.35 4.55
C ILE A 28 10.56 6.85 5.64
N SER A 29 11.80 7.17 5.26
CA SER A 29 12.49 8.27 5.89
C SER A 29 12.13 9.52 5.09
N PRO A 30 11.40 10.50 5.67
CA PRO A 30 10.91 11.67 4.95
C PRO A 30 12.06 12.64 4.75
N VAL A 31 13.03 12.33 3.89
CA VAL A 31 14.20 13.19 3.81
C VAL A 31 13.90 14.46 3.00
N HIS A 32 12.89 14.49 2.11
CA HIS A 32 12.59 15.67 1.29
C HIS A 32 11.08 15.85 1.03
N CYS A 33 10.30 16.13 2.09
CA CYS A 33 8.96 16.69 1.92
C CYS A 33 9.12 18.10 1.29
N LEU A 34 8.61 18.32 0.07
CA LEU A 34 8.73 19.63 -0.57
C LEU A 34 7.56 20.51 -0.14
N VAL A 35 6.34 20.00 -0.26
CA VAL A 35 5.11 20.75 -0.01
C VAL A 35 4.13 19.93 0.82
N GLU A 36 3.58 20.49 1.88
CA GLU A 36 2.44 19.92 2.59
C GLU A 36 1.20 20.77 2.33
N ALA A 37 0.10 20.16 1.95
CA ALA A 37 -1.22 20.74 1.84
C ALA A 37 -2.01 20.47 3.13
N HIS A 38 -2.59 21.51 3.70
CA HIS A 38 -3.29 21.49 4.97
C HIS A 38 -4.70 22.06 4.78
N ARG A 39 -5.66 21.59 5.57
CA ARG A 39 -6.96 22.27 5.65
C ARG A 39 -6.81 23.62 6.37
N ARG A 40 -7.43 24.67 5.83
CA ARG A 40 -7.46 25.99 6.48
C ARG A 40 -8.36 25.95 7.71
N THR A 41 -7.77 26.03 8.90
CA THR A 41 -8.50 26.05 10.20
C THR A 41 -8.49 27.43 10.88
N GLY A 42 -7.97 28.47 10.21
CA GLY A 42 -7.91 29.84 10.71
C GLY A 42 -7.08 30.77 9.82
N LYS A 43 -6.81 32.01 10.28
CA LYS A 43 -5.84 32.90 9.62
C LYS A 43 -4.42 32.40 9.93
N PRO A 44 -3.51 32.29 8.94
CA PRO A 44 -2.13 31.95 9.22
C PRO A 44 -1.52 33.01 10.14
N SER A 45 -0.95 32.61 11.28
CA SER A 45 -0.40 33.52 12.28
C SER A 45 1.06 33.94 12.02
N ARG A 46 1.59 33.73 10.80
CA ARG A 46 3.01 33.92 10.50
C ARG A 46 3.25 35.06 9.51
N LYS A 47 4.31 35.83 9.76
CA LYS A 47 4.74 37.02 8.99
C LYS A 47 5.12 36.76 7.51
N HIS A 48 5.12 35.51 7.05
CA HIS A 48 5.50 35.11 5.69
C HIS A 48 4.45 34.17 5.09
N SER A 49 3.22 34.66 4.97
CA SER A 49 2.15 33.97 4.24
C SER A 49 1.80 34.71 2.96
N GLU A 50 1.75 34.00 1.84
CA GLU A 50 1.35 34.54 0.55
C GLU A 50 0.08 33.85 0.08
N ASN A 51 -0.90 34.61 -0.40
CA ASN A 51 -2.08 34.03 -1.04
C ASN A 51 -1.75 33.75 -2.50
N PHE A 52 -2.22 32.61 -3.00
CA PHE A 52 -2.04 32.23 -4.39
C PHE A 52 -3.31 31.55 -4.91
N GLU A 53 -3.37 31.38 -6.23
CA GLU A 53 -4.48 30.73 -6.92
C GLU A 53 -3.91 29.79 -7.99
N ILE A 54 -4.39 28.55 -8.03
CA ILE A 54 -4.08 27.58 -9.07
C ILE A 54 -5.41 27.07 -9.60
N ASP A 55 -5.64 27.20 -10.91
CA ASP A 55 -6.87 26.76 -11.58
C ASP A 55 -8.18 27.20 -10.91
N GLY A 56 -8.22 28.45 -10.43
CA GLY A 56 -9.39 29.01 -9.73
C GLY A 56 -9.52 28.57 -8.26
N VAL A 57 -8.63 27.71 -7.77
CA VAL A 57 -8.61 27.24 -6.38
C VAL A 57 -7.63 28.11 -5.59
N LYS A 58 -8.16 28.79 -4.57
CA LYS A 58 -7.38 29.70 -3.72
C LYS A 58 -6.69 28.96 -2.59
N GLY A 59 -5.41 29.24 -2.42
CA GLY A 59 -4.58 28.71 -1.35
C GLY A 59 -3.81 29.81 -0.62
N THR A 60 -3.29 29.46 0.55
CA THR A 60 -2.30 30.28 1.25
C THR A 60 -1.03 29.48 1.44
N LEU A 61 0.11 30.01 0.97
CA LEU A 61 1.43 29.45 1.13
C LEU A 61 2.08 30.04 2.38
N VAL A 62 2.69 29.19 3.20
CA VAL A 62 3.52 29.58 4.34
C VAL A 62 4.86 28.91 4.17
N VAL A 63 5.89 29.72 3.98
CA VAL A 63 7.27 29.23 3.82
C VAL A 63 7.91 29.10 5.20
N SER A 64 8.45 27.91 5.49
CA SER A 64 9.29 27.69 6.68
C SER A 64 10.53 26.87 6.30
N HIS A 65 10.76 25.69 6.89
CA HIS A 65 11.73 24.70 6.41
C HIS A 65 11.16 23.85 5.26
N HIS A 66 9.83 23.81 5.14
CA HIS A 66 9.06 23.21 4.04
C HIS A 66 8.01 24.22 3.56
N TYR A 67 7.44 24.00 2.37
CA TYR A 67 6.31 24.77 1.87
C TYR A 67 5.01 24.21 2.46
N HIS A 68 4.26 25.01 3.22
CA HIS A 68 2.93 24.61 3.69
C HIS A 68 1.86 25.37 2.91
N THR A 69 0.96 24.68 2.24
CA THR A 69 -0.20 25.25 1.55
C THR A 69 -1.45 25.00 2.38
N TYR A 70 -2.34 25.98 2.45
CA TYR A 70 -3.60 25.90 3.20
C TYR A 70 -4.77 26.14 2.27
N TRP A 71 -5.71 25.21 2.27
CA TRP A 71 -6.83 25.15 1.32
C TRP A 71 -8.17 25.17 2.04
N GLU A 72 -9.18 25.82 1.46
CA GLU A 72 -10.54 25.80 1.98
C GLU A 72 -11.16 24.39 1.83
N ASP A 73 -11.01 23.82 0.63
CA ASP A 73 -11.27 22.42 0.34
C ASP A 73 -9.93 21.68 0.19
N GLU A 74 -9.56 20.93 1.22
CA GLU A 74 -8.30 20.17 1.29
C GLU A 74 -8.16 19.17 0.14
N LYS A 75 -9.26 18.53 -0.27
CA LYS A 75 -9.24 17.56 -1.37
C LYS A 75 -8.91 18.27 -2.68
N LYS A 76 -9.67 19.31 -3.04
CA LYS A 76 -9.44 20.05 -4.29
C LYS A 76 -8.06 20.71 -4.32
N GLY A 77 -7.64 21.25 -3.17
CA GLY A 77 -6.31 21.84 -3.03
C GLY A 77 -5.18 20.83 -3.27
N ALA A 78 -5.31 19.62 -2.73
CA ALA A 78 -4.35 18.54 -2.98
C ALA A 78 -4.34 18.09 -4.44
N GLU A 79 -5.52 17.89 -5.05
CA GLU A 79 -5.65 17.50 -6.47
C GLU A 79 -4.93 18.51 -7.37
N VAL A 80 -5.30 19.79 -7.28
CA VAL A 80 -4.73 20.85 -8.13
C VAL A 80 -3.24 21.07 -7.88
N LEU A 81 -2.79 20.98 -6.62
CA LEU A 81 -1.36 21.15 -6.30
C LEU A 81 -0.52 20.00 -6.88
N VAL A 82 -0.96 18.76 -6.74
CA VAL A 82 -0.25 17.63 -7.35
C VAL A 82 -0.33 17.74 -8.87
N ASP A 83 -1.49 18.12 -9.42
CA ASP A 83 -1.67 18.28 -10.85
C ASP A 83 -0.66 19.28 -11.41
N LEU A 84 -0.56 20.46 -10.81
CA LEU A 84 0.45 21.47 -11.16
C LEU A 84 1.87 20.91 -11.10
N LEU A 85 2.23 20.23 -10.00
CA LEU A 85 3.59 19.73 -9.81
C LEU A 85 3.96 18.69 -10.86
N CYS A 86 3.11 17.69 -11.11
CA CYS A 86 3.49 16.71 -12.13
C CYS A 86 3.45 17.28 -13.55
N ASP A 87 2.61 18.27 -13.85
CA ASP A 87 2.61 18.96 -15.14
C ASP A 87 3.89 19.81 -15.33
N MET A 88 4.32 20.52 -14.28
CA MET A 88 5.56 21.30 -14.27
C MET A 88 6.79 20.41 -14.51
N PHE A 89 6.85 19.25 -13.86
CA PHE A 89 7.99 18.33 -13.99
C PHE A 89 7.83 17.29 -15.10
N ARG A 90 6.66 17.24 -15.77
CA ARG A 90 6.29 16.27 -16.81
C ARG A 90 6.49 14.83 -16.37
N VAL A 91 5.98 14.50 -15.18
CA VAL A 91 6.04 13.16 -14.59
C VAL A 91 4.65 12.74 -14.14
N ASP A 92 4.45 11.46 -13.89
CA ASP A 92 3.24 10.94 -13.25
C ASP A 92 3.45 10.72 -11.75
N VAL A 93 2.37 10.44 -11.01
CA VAL A 93 2.47 9.99 -9.62
C VAL A 93 3.00 8.57 -9.61
N GLU A 94 4.23 8.40 -9.11
CA GLU A 94 4.85 7.08 -9.02
C GLU A 94 4.42 6.33 -7.77
N LYS A 95 4.22 7.03 -6.66
CA LYS A 95 3.83 6.43 -5.38
C LYS A 95 2.68 7.18 -4.76
N LEU A 96 1.70 6.42 -4.29
CA LEU A 96 0.52 6.94 -3.62
C LEU A 96 0.41 6.30 -2.24
N GLN A 97 0.45 7.13 -1.20
CA GLN A 97 0.14 6.69 0.16
C GLN A 97 -1.17 7.30 0.62
N ILE A 98 -2.10 6.45 1.09
CA ILE A 98 -3.44 6.84 1.50
C ILE A 98 -3.87 6.15 2.79
N LYS A 99 -4.99 6.63 3.33
CA LYS A 99 -5.71 6.09 4.49
C LYS A 99 -7.16 5.88 4.08
N LYS A 100 -7.96 5.22 4.94
CA LYS A 100 -9.41 5.05 4.70
C LYS A 100 -10.12 6.36 4.33
N SER A 101 -9.83 7.48 5.01
CA SER A 101 -10.49 8.76 4.71
C SER A 101 -10.00 9.43 3.42
N THR A 102 -8.87 8.99 2.86
CA THR A 102 -8.26 9.54 1.65
C THR A 102 -8.34 8.59 0.45
N MET A 103 -9.16 7.54 0.56
CA MET A 103 -9.48 6.60 -0.53
C MET A 103 -10.03 7.28 -1.79
N TRP A 104 -10.59 8.49 -1.68
CA TRP A 104 -11.01 9.30 -2.83
C TRP A 104 -9.88 9.56 -3.83
N ALA A 105 -8.61 9.52 -3.37
CA ALA A 105 -7.45 9.75 -4.21
C ALA A 105 -7.28 8.67 -5.29
N LEU A 106 -7.80 7.45 -5.07
CA LEU A 106 -7.74 6.39 -6.08
C LEU A 106 -8.47 6.81 -7.37
N ASP A 107 -9.69 7.33 -7.25
CA ASP A 107 -10.47 7.78 -8.42
C ASP A 107 -9.84 8.99 -9.11
N TRP A 108 -9.19 9.85 -8.33
CA TRP A 108 -8.50 11.01 -8.89
C TRP A 108 -7.27 10.57 -9.68
N ILE A 109 -6.42 9.71 -9.12
CA ILE A 109 -5.26 9.16 -9.86
C ILE A 109 -5.68 8.43 -11.12
N LYS A 110 -6.72 7.58 -11.06
CA LYS A 110 -7.25 6.88 -12.25
C LYS A 110 -7.73 7.82 -13.35
N ARG A 111 -8.20 9.03 -13.01
CA ARG A 111 -8.55 10.06 -14.00
C ARG A 111 -7.36 10.86 -14.47
N ARG A 112 -6.37 11.07 -13.60
CA ARG A 112 -5.17 11.88 -13.87
C ARG A 112 -4.23 11.20 -14.85
N GLN A 113 -3.92 9.93 -14.62
CA GLN A 113 -2.87 9.22 -15.35
C GLN A 113 -3.34 7.87 -15.86
N VAL A 114 -2.81 7.48 -17.03
CA VAL A 114 -3.04 6.16 -17.64
C VAL A 114 -2.03 5.15 -17.10
N ILE A 115 -0.81 5.60 -16.79
CA ILE A 115 0.26 4.74 -16.29
C ILE A 115 -0.07 4.30 -14.86
N PRO A 116 -0.05 2.99 -14.55
CA PRO A 116 -0.24 2.51 -13.19
C PRO A 116 0.73 3.15 -12.21
N VAL A 117 0.27 3.37 -10.98
CA VAL A 117 1.15 3.79 -9.89
C VAL A 117 2.14 2.66 -9.63
N GLN A 118 3.42 2.98 -9.42
CA GLN A 118 4.41 1.96 -9.07
C GLN A 118 4.08 1.35 -7.70
N GLU A 119 3.79 2.18 -6.70
CA GLU A 119 3.55 1.74 -5.33
C GLU A 119 2.32 2.41 -4.71
N LEU A 120 1.34 1.61 -4.29
CA LEU A 120 0.20 2.03 -3.48
C LEU A 120 0.37 1.55 -2.04
N MET A 121 0.41 2.47 -1.09
CA MET A 121 0.47 2.16 0.33
C MET A 121 -0.80 2.61 1.05
N VAL A 122 -1.52 1.67 1.66
CA VAL A 122 -2.72 1.96 2.44
C VAL A 122 -2.41 1.77 3.92
N ILE A 123 -2.34 2.87 4.68
CA ILE A 123 -1.94 2.86 6.09
C ILE A 123 -3.12 3.13 7.03
N GLU A 124 -3.00 2.69 8.29
CA GLU A 124 -3.98 2.99 9.33
C GLU A 124 -4.13 4.50 9.61
N ASP A 125 -5.36 4.93 9.90
CA ASP A 125 -5.60 6.25 10.47
C ASP A 125 -5.40 6.21 12.00
N ARG A 126 -4.20 6.60 12.45
CA ARG A 126 -3.74 6.55 13.85
C ARG A 126 -4.51 7.46 14.85
N LYS A 127 -5.65 8.05 14.47
CA LYS A 127 -6.43 8.93 15.37
C LYS A 127 -7.06 8.12 16.52
N LYS A 128 -6.50 8.29 17.72
CA LYS A 128 -6.73 7.53 18.97
C LYS A 128 -8.18 7.37 19.48
N LYS A 129 -9.21 7.99 18.87
CA LYS A 129 -10.54 8.12 19.51
C LYS A 129 -11.68 7.30 18.87
N LYS A 130 -11.53 6.72 17.68
CA LYS A 130 -12.60 5.92 17.04
C LYS A 130 -12.04 4.77 16.18
N LYS A 131 -11.52 3.71 16.83
CA LYS A 131 -10.95 2.52 16.15
C LYS A 131 -11.84 2.00 15.01
N MET A 132 -13.14 1.89 15.24
CA MET A 132 -14.06 1.23 14.29
C MET A 132 -14.37 2.03 13.02
N ARG A 133 -14.25 3.37 13.03
CA ARG A 133 -14.51 4.19 11.82
C ARG A 133 -13.32 4.28 10.87
N ASN A 134 -12.17 3.77 11.30
CA ASN A 134 -10.90 3.89 10.59
C ASN A 134 -10.47 2.57 9.94
N LEU A 135 -11.26 1.50 10.12
CA LEU A 135 -11.08 0.21 9.46
C LEU A 135 -11.45 0.34 7.98
N LEU A 136 -10.70 -0.37 7.13
CA LEU A 136 -11.18 -0.66 5.78
C LEU A 136 -12.44 -1.53 5.89
N ASN A 137 -13.41 -1.34 5.02
CA ASN A 137 -14.52 -2.27 4.87
C ASN A 137 -14.17 -3.30 3.77
N VAL A 138 -15.04 -4.30 3.61
CA VAL A 138 -14.86 -5.38 2.62
C VAL A 138 -14.69 -4.81 1.21
N GLU A 139 -15.54 -3.84 0.85
CA GLU A 139 -15.52 -3.19 -0.45
C GLU A 139 -14.20 -2.45 -0.72
N ASP A 140 -13.62 -1.76 0.27
CA ASP A 140 -12.33 -1.10 0.08
C ASP A 140 -11.22 -2.11 -0.22
N VAL A 141 -11.19 -3.22 0.54
CA VAL A 141 -10.18 -4.26 0.37
C VAL A 141 -10.32 -4.91 -0.99
N GLU A 142 -11.55 -5.25 -1.39
CA GLU A 142 -11.86 -5.74 -2.73
C GLU A 142 -11.37 -4.76 -3.80
N GLN A 143 -11.71 -3.48 -3.66
CA GLN A 143 -11.36 -2.46 -4.64
C GLN A 143 -9.85 -2.31 -4.81
N ILE A 144 -9.09 -2.44 -3.71
CA ILE A 144 -7.63 -2.38 -3.72
C ILE A 144 -7.06 -3.66 -4.36
N LEU A 145 -7.47 -4.84 -3.89
CA LEU A 145 -6.92 -6.11 -4.37
C LEU A 145 -7.27 -6.42 -5.83
N THR A 146 -8.32 -5.79 -6.38
CA THR A 146 -8.73 -5.93 -7.78
C THR A 146 -8.23 -4.80 -8.68
N ASN A 147 -7.51 -3.79 -8.14
CA ASN A 147 -7.13 -2.56 -8.86
C ASN A 147 -8.32 -1.82 -9.53
N SER A 148 -9.54 -1.99 -9.03
CA SER A 148 -10.76 -1.47 -9.66
C SER A 148 -10.80 0.06 -9.79
N ARG A 149 -10.24 0.77 -8.80
CA ARG A 149 -10.26 2.24 -8.70
C ARG A 149 -8.94 2.91 -9.00
N CYS A 150 -7.83 2.19 -8.96
CA CYS A 150 -6.50 2.67 -9.32
C CYS A 150 -5.64 1.45 -9.65
N SER A 151 -4.95 1.47 -10.78
CA SER A 151 -3.99 0.42 -11.10
C SER A 151 -2.67 0.69 -10.39
N ALA A 152 -2.15 -0.33 -9.70
CA ALA A 152 -0.83 -0.30 -9.08
C ALA A 152 -0.05 -1.59 -9.36
N HIS A 153 1.27 -1.47 -9.49
CA HIS A 153 2.16 -2.63 -9.61
C HIS A 153 2.47 -3.26 -8.24
N ASP A 154 2.80 -2.41 -7.27
CA ASP A 154 3.16 -2.82 -5.92
C ASP A 154 2.11 -2.29 -4.94
N VAL A 155 1.64 -3.13 -4.03
CA VAL A 155 0.65 -2.76 -3.01
C VAL A 155 1.15 -3.13 -1.62
N THR A 156 1.12 -2.17 -0.70
CA THR A 156 1.33 -2.40 0.73
C THR A 156 0.05 -2.07 1.49
N LEU A 157 -0.59 -3.11 2.03
CA LEU A 157 -1.68 -2.95 2.98
C LEU A 157 -1.09 -2.95 4.39
N TRP A 158 -1.10 -1.78 5.03
CA TRP A 158 -0.79 -1.55 6.44
C TRP A 158 -1.96 -0.88 7.18
N ALA A 159 -3.19 -1.26 6.81
CA ALA A 159 -4.42 -0.87 7.49
C ALA A 159 -5.01 -2.06 8.28
N GLU A 160 -5.67 -1.79 9.40
CA GLU A 160 -6.48 -2.80 10.10
C GLU A 160 -7.74 -3.11 9.27
N ILE A 161 -8.01 -4.39 9.12
CA ILE A 161 -9.05 -4.93 8.25
C ILE A 161 -9.96 -5.82 9.10
N PRO A 162 -11.30 -5.72 8.94
CA PRO A 162 -12.24 -6.47 9.73
C PRO A 162 -12.07 -7.98 9.52
N PRO A 163 -12.25 -8.79 10.59
CA PRO A 163 -12.08 -10.24 10.55
C PRO A 163 -13.13 -10.96 9.71
N ASP A 164 -14.22 -10.29 9.33
CA ASP A 164 -15.37 -10.87 8.65
C ASP A 164 -15.18 -11.01 7.12
N LEU A 165 -13.94 -11.02 6.63
CA LEU A 165 -13.60 -11.19 5.21
C LEU A 165 -13.73 -12.64 4.69
N LYS A 166 -14.31 -13.56 5.46
CA LYS A 166 -14.35 -14.99 5.14
C LYS A 166 -15.05 -15.35 3.82
N TYR A 167 -15.79 -14.41 3.23
CA TYR A 167 -16.56 -14.59 2.00
C TYR A 167 -16.15 -13.62 0.88
N LEU A 168 -14.96 -13.02 0.98
CA LEU A 168 -14.46 -12.18 -0.08
C LEU A 168 -14.10 -13.06 -1.30
N THR A 169 -14.98 -13.07 -2.29
CA THR A 169 -14.71 -13.66 -3.61
C THR A 169 -14.34 -12.54 -4.55
N PHE A 170 -13.13 -12.59 -5.12
CA PHE A 170 -12.63 -11.57 -6.02
C PHE A 170 -11.63 -12.17 -7.00
N THR A 171 -11.40 -11.49 -8.12
CA THR A 171 -10.29 -11.82 -9.03
C THR A 171 -9.16 -10.83 -8.74
N PRO A 172 -8.07 -11.27 -8.09
CA PRO A 172 -7.00 -10.34 -7.76
C PRO A 172 -6.34 -9.76 -9.00
N ALA A 173 -5.83 -8.55 -8.87
CA ALA A 173 -4.99 -7.96 -9.90
C ALA A 173 -3.62 -8.66 -9.98
N ASN A 174 -2.92 -8.45 -11.09
CA ASN A 174 -1.57 -8.96 -11.30
C ASN A 174 -0.56 -8.03 -10.61
N PHE A 175 -0.40 -8.19 -9.31
CA PHE A 175 0.60 -7.44 -8.55
C PHE A 175 1.98 -8.03 -8.77
N LYS A 176 2.96 -7.15 -8.96
CA LYS A 176 4.36 -7.55 -8.90
C LYS A 176 4.74 -7.83 -7.45
N TYR A 177 4.41 -6.91 -6.54
CA TYR A 177 4.73 -7.05 -5.12
C TYR A 177 3.53 -6.72 -4.24
N LEU A 178 3.13 -7.65 -3.36
CA LEU A 178 2.03 -7.47 -2.41
C LEU A 178 2.49 -7.68 -0.97
N ILE A 179 2.41 -6.64 -0.14
CA ILE A 179 2.68 -6.73 1.30
C ILE A 179 1.38 -6.64 2.11
N LEU A 180 1.17 -7.60 3.00
CA LEU A 180 0.04 -7.67 3.91
C LEU A 180 0.55 -7.67 5.37
N LEU A 181 0.39 -6.56 6.12
CA LEU A 181 0.89 -6.40 7.51
C LEU A 181 -0.21 -6.41 8.59
N ASN A 182 -0.06 -7.09 9.73
CA ASN A 182 -1.06 -7.20 10.82
C ASN A 182 -2.35 -7.94 10.37
N ARG A 183 -2.29 -9.26 10.18
CA ARG A 183 -3.27 -9.97 9.34
C ARG A 183 -3.93 -11.14 10.07
N THR A 184 -4.88 -10.83 10.94
CA THR A 184 -5.81 -11.82 11.51
C THR A 184 -6.93 -12.26 10.55
N TRP A 185 -7.17 -11.51 9.47
CA TRP A 185 -8.26 -11.74 8.50
C TRP A 185 -7.89 -12.62 7.32
N LEU A 186 -6.59 -12.79 7.04
CA LEU A 186 -6.13 -13.54 5.88
C LEU A 186 -6.42 -15.03 6.08
N THR A 187 -7.26 -15.60 5.21
CA THR A 187 -7.57 -17.03 5.19
C THR A 187 -6.72 -17.75 4.16
N LEU A 188 -6.66 -19.08 4.25
CA LEU A 188 -5.93 -19.91 3.28
C LEU A 188 -6.48 -19.74 1.85
N ASN A 189 -7.80 -19.66 1.70
CA ASN A 189 -8.44 -19.50 0.39
C ASN A 189 -8.07 -18.16 -0.25
N ILE A 190 -8.18 -17.06 0.50
CA ILE A 190 -7.80 -15.73 0.00
C ILE A 190 -6.33 -15.73 -0.42
N LEU A 191 -5.45 -16.37 0.36
CA LEU A 191 -4.04 -16.49 -0.02
C LEU A 191 -3.87 -17.25 -1.34
N PHE A 192 -4.57 -18.36 -1.53
CA PHE A 192 -4.47 -19.12 -2.77
C PHE A 192 -4.98 -18.32 -3.97
N ASP A 193 -6.09 -17.62 -3.83
CA ASP A 193 -6.61 -16.73 -4.87
C ASP A 193 -5.54 -15.68 -5.26
N LEU A 194 -4.92 -15.03 -4.26
CA LEU A 194 -3.83 -14.06 -4.48
C LEU A 194 -2.61 -14.70 -5.19
N CYS A 195 -2.25 -15.92 -4.82
CA CYS A 195 -1.12 -16.66 -5.41
C CYS A 195 -1.38 -17.08 -6.87
N GLU A 196 -2.60 -17.00 -7.39
CA GLU A 196 -2.87 -17.28 -8.81
C GLU A 196 -2.34 -16.18 -9.73
N THR A 197 -2.27 -14.92 -9.26
CA THR A 197 -1.95 -13.76 -10.11
C THR A 197 -0.73 -12.96 -9.64
N CYS A 198 -0.42 -12.96 -8.35
CA CYS A 198 0.68 -12.18 -7.80
C CYS A 198 2.03 -12.86 -8.06
N GLN A 199 3.08 -12.06 -8.24
CA GLN A 199 4.44 -12.56 -8.40
C GLN A 199 5.16 -12.71 -7.06
N GLU A 200 5.08 -11.69 -6.22
CA GLU A 200 5.73 -11.70 -4.92
C GLU A 200 4.73 -11.32 -3.82
N ILE A 201 4.63 -12.14 -2.78
CA ILE A 201 3.76 -11.88 -1.63
C ILE A 201 4.57 -11.92 -0.35
N THR A 202 4.46 -10.86 0.47
CA THR A 202 4.97 -10.80 1.83
C THR A 202 3.84 -10.66 2.83
N ILE A 203 3.74 -11.60 3.77
CA ILE A 203 2.71 -11.62 4.81
C ILE A 203 3.39 -11.48 6.16
N ALA A 204 3.01 -10.47 6.94
CA ALA A 204 3.53 -10.26 8.30
C ALA A 204 2.41 -10.25 9.34
N GLY A 205 2.64 -10.97 10.44
CA GLY A 205 1.69 -11.05 11.56
C GLY A 205 0.41 -11.82 11.21
N SER A 206 0.52 -12.91 10.44
CA SER A 206 -0.59 -13.82 10.17
C SER A 206 -0.87 -14.77 11.34
N ASN A 207 -2.11 -15.23 11.45
CA ASN A 207 -2.52 -16.26 12.42
C ASN A 207 -2.48 -17.69 11.86
N PHE A 208 -1.78 -17.93 10.75
CA PHE A 208 -1.70 -19.26 10.14
C PHE A 208 -1.11 -20.27 11.12
N ARG A 209 -1.81 -21.39 11.28
CA ARG A 209 -1.37 -22.55 12.06
C ARG A 209 -0.38 -23.38 11.25
N LEU A 210 0.39 -24.24 11.93
CA LEU A 210 1.32 -25.16 11.28
C LEU A 210 0.64 -26.03 10.20
N CYS A 211 -0.56 -26.54 10.46
CA CYS A 211 -1.31 -27.33 9.47
C CYS A 211 -1.70 -26.53 8.22
N GLU A 212 -1.92 -25.21 8.34
CA GLU A 212 -2.21 -24.33 7.20
C GLU A 212 -0.92 -24.03 6.43
N MET A 213 0.19 -23.77 7.13
CA MET A 213 1.51 -23.59 6.51
C MET A 213 1.93 -24.84 5.71
N LYS A 214 1.71 -26.05 6.24
CA LYS A 214 1.93 -27.31 5.50
C LYS A 214 1.13 -27.34 4.19
N GLN A 215 -0.13 -26.89 4.22
CA GLN A 215 -0.97 -26.84 3.01
C GLN A 215 -0.48 -25.80 2.00
N ILE A 216 -0.02 -24.63 2.47
CA ILE A 216 0.56 -23.58 1.61
C ILE A 216 1.78 -24.11 0.87
N ILE A 217 2.72 -24.70 1.61
CA ILE A 217 3.97 -25.21 1.04
C ILE A 217 3.70 -26.36 0.07
N LYS A 218 2.83 -27.31 0.46
CA LYS A 218 2.42 -28.39 -0.45
C LYS A 218 1.81 -27.85 -1.75
N HIS A 219 0.93 -26.85 -1.67
CA HIS A 219 0.33 -26.25 -2.88
C HIS A 219 1.37 -25.56 -3.77
N TRP A 220 2.34 -24.87 -3.16
CA TRP A 220 3.41 -24.22 -3.90
C TRP A 220 4.30 -25.25 -4.62
N LEU A 221 4.75 -26.29 -3.90
CA LEU A 221 5.60 -27.36 -4.45
C LEU A 221 4.90 -28.19 -5.53
N MET A 222 3.58 -28.39 -5.43
CA MET A 222 2.78 -29.04 -6.47
C MET A 222 2.56 -28.14 -7.71
N ASN A 223 3.25 -27.00 -7.82
CA ASN A 223 3.16 -26.05 -8.92
C ASN A 223 1.72 -25.53 -9.17
N LYS A 224 0.93 -25.42 -8.09
CA LYS A 224 -0.44 -24.86 -8.15
C LYS A 224 -0.45 -23.34 -8.02
N MET A 225 0.68 -22.73 -7.67
CA MET A 225 0.87 -21.27 -7.54
C MET A 225 1.83 -20.77 -8.63
N LYS A 226 1.44 -20.90 -9.90
CA LYS A 226 2.36 -20.74 -11.04
C LYS A 226 2.91 -19.33 -11.23
N SER A 227 2.19 -18.33 -10.73
CA SER A 227 2.58 -16.92 -10.88
C SER A 227 3.59 -16.47 -9.82
N ILE A 228 3.72 -17.21 -8.72
CA ILE A 228 4.52 -16.84 -7.56
C ILE A 228 6.01 -17.15 -7.79
N GLU A 229 6.83 -16.10 -7.68
CA GLU A 229 8.30 -16.14 -7.70
C GLU A 229 8.89 -16.08 -6.28
N ASP A 230 8.33 -15.24 -5.38
CA ASP A 230 8.73 -15.15 -3.96
C ASP A 230 7.50 -15.15 -3.05
N LEU A 231 7.51 -16.02 -2.03
CA LEU A 231 6.48 -16.09 -1.00
C LEU A 231 7.14 -16.04 0.37
N ARG A 232 6.90 -14.93 1.09
CA ARG A 232 7.51 -14.65 2.38
C ARG A 232 6.48 -14.56 3.49
N PHE A 233 6.75 -15.27 4.57
CA PHE A 233 6.01 -15.16 5.82
C PHE A 233 6.91 -14.62 6.92
N GLU A 234 6.51 -13.51 7.53
CA GLU A 234 7.05 -13.03 8.80
C GLU A 234 6.16 -13.53 9.92
N VAL A 235 6.69 -14.51 10.65
CA VAL A 235 5.91 -15.28 11.63
C VAL A 235 6.38 -15.01 13.05
N SER A 236 5.49 -14.41 13.84
CA SER A 236 5.67 -14.23 15.28
C SER A 236 5.09 -15.43 16.05
N GLY A 237 5.80 -15.94 17.05
CA GLY A 237 5.30 -17.00 17.94
C GLY A 237 5.82 -18.41 17.62
N PHE A 238 6.46 -18.61 16.47
CA PHE A 238 7.05 -19.89 16.08
C PHE A 238 8.39 -20.21 16.74
N ALA A 239 8.90 -19.34 17.64
CA ALA A 239 10.19 -19.58 18.31
C ALA A 239 10.23 -20.91 19.07
N ARG A 240 9.08 -21.38 19.59
CA ARG A 240 8.98 -22.66 20.31
C ARG A 240 8.85 -23.87 19.38
N ASP A 241 8.19 -23.71 18.24
CA ASP A 241 7.87 -24.82 17.33
C ASP A 241 8.78 -24.85 16.08
N ARG A 242 9.75 -23.92 15.97
CA ARG A 242 10.58 -23.73 14.77
C ARG A 242 11.28 -25.00 14.30
N LEU A 243 11.80 -25.80 15.24
CA LEU A 243 12.50 -27.05 14.92
C LEU A 243 11.55 -28.08 14.34
N GLU A 244 10.40 -28.31 14.98
CA GLU A 244 9.36 -29.22 14.49
C GLU A 244 8.89 -28.83 13.08
N ILE A 245 8.76 -27.54 12.81
CA ILE A 245 8.35 -27.05 11.48
C ILE A 245 9.41 -27.32 10.42
N LEU A 246 10.67 -27.04 10.74
CA LEU A 246 11.78 -27.29 9.83
C LEU A 246 11.97 -28.78 9.58
N GLU A 247 11.88 -29.62 10.61
CA GLU A 247 11.97 -31.08 10.49
C GLU A 247 10.84 -31.64 9.62
N ASN A 248 9.59 -31.25 9.89
CA ASN A 248 8.45 -31.64 9.06
C ASN A 248 8.57 -31.14 7.61
N LEU A 249 9.15 -29.94 7.41
CA LEU A 249 9.39 -29.39 6.08
C LEU A 249 10.44 -30.18 5.33
N ILE A 250 11.55 -30.50 5.99
CA ILE A 250 12.64 -31.29 5.42
C ILE A 250 12.13 -32.68 5.07
N GLU A 251 11.40 -33.33 5.98
CA GLU A 251 10.78 -34.64 5.72
C GLU A 251 9.85 -34.58 4.52
N HIS A 252 8.96 -33.59 4.44
CA HIS A 252 8.04 -33.45 3.32
C HIS A 252 8.75 -33.17 1.99
N LEU A 253 9.78 -32.32 1.99
CA LEU A 253 10.60 -32.04 0.80
C LEU A 253 11.40 -33.27 0.36
N THR A 254 11.90 -34.06 1.31
CA THR A 254 12.62 -35.30 1.04
C THR A 254 11.68 -36.33 0.40
N ASN A 255 10.49 -36.53 0.95
CA ASN A 255 9.50 -37.44 0.40
C ASN A 255 9.05 -37.03 -1.02
N LEU A 256 8.85 -35.73 -1.26
CA LEU A 256 8.53 -35.23 -2.60
C LEU A 256 9.67 -35.47 -3.61
N TYR A 257 10.93 -35.34 -3.17
CA TYR A 257 12.09 -35.61 -4.02
C TYR A 257 12.24 -37.11 -4.30
N GLU A 258 11.93 -37.98 -3.34
CA GLU A 258 11.94 -39.42 -3.52
C GLU A 258 10.81 -39.89 -4.46
N GLU A 259 9.60 -39.36 -4.30
CA GLU A 259 8.45 -39.67 -5.16
C GLU A 259 8.66 -39.23 -6.62
N THR A 260 9.35 -38.12 -6.86
CA THR A 260 9.63 -37.60 -8.21
C THR A 260 10.81 -38.27 -8.92
N ASN A 261 11.65 -39.03 -8.21
CA ASN A 261 12.78 -39.80 -8.80
C ASN A 261 12.43 -41.28 -9.03
N ILE A 262 11.20 -41.69 -8.77
CA ILE A 262 10.69 -43.05 -9.00
C ILE A 262 9.90 -43.15 -10.33
N GLU A 263 9.62 -42.03 -11.01
CA GLU A 263 9.06 -41.97 -12.38
C GLU A 263 10.12 -41.72 -13.45
#